data_AF-A0A7G1KQT9-F1
#
_entry.id   AF-A0A7G1KQT9-F1
#
_cell.length_a   1.000
_cell.length_b   1.000
_cell.length_c   1.000
_cell.angle_alpha   90.00
_cell.angle_beta   90.00
_cell.angle_gamma   90.00
#
_symmetry.space_group_name_H-M   'P 1'
#
loop_
_entity.id
_entity.type
_entity.pdbx_description
1 polymer ?
#
loop_
_entity_poly.entity_id
_entity_poly.type
_entity_poly.pdbx_seq_one_letter_code
_entity_poly.pdbx_strand_id
1 'polypeptide(L)' 'MHRIAGWWDGFELWVAGLPFLPQFLVVMIGAIPASFAIAFLLDRALRVVLRLLGRDRSTGADSGRPAPPMHEEAA' A
#
# COMPACT_ATOMS: atom_id res chain seq x y z
N MET A 1 -0.25 30.02 1.04
CA MET A 1 -0.88 29.29 -0.09
C MET A 1 -0.25 29.65 -1.44
N HIS A 2 0.01 30.92 -1.80
CA HIS A 2 0.57 31.27 -3.13
C HIS A 2 2.05 30.95 -3.35
N ARG A 3 2.87 30.89 -2.29
CA ARG A 3 4.30 30.57 -2.40
C ARG A 3 4.55 29.17 -2.98
N ILE A 4 3.73 28.20 -2.58
CA ILE A 4 3.84 26.80 -3.01
C ILE A 4 3.32 26.66 -4.44
N ALA A 5 2.19 27.30 -4.75
CA ALA A 5 1.63 27.32 -6.10
C ALA A 5 2.58 27.98 -7.11
N GLY A 6 3.24 29.09 -6.76
CA GLY A 6 4.20 29.75 -7.65
C GLY A 6 5.48 28.96 -7.88
N TRP A 7 5.94 28.19 -6.90
CA TRP A 7 7.08 27.29 -7.09
C TRP A 7 6.71 26.11 -8.01
N TRP A 8 5.51 25.55 -7.83
CA TRP A 8 4.98 24.48 -8.68
C TRP A 8 4.77 24.94 -10.13
N ASP A 9 4.22 26.14 -10.34
CA ASP A 9 4.05 26.75 -11.67
C ASP A 9 5.40 26.92 -12.40
N GLY A 10 6.44 27.38 -11.68
CA GLY A 10 7.80 27.43 -12.24
C GLY A 10 8.38 26.06 -12.58
N PHE A 11 8.04 25.03 -11.81
CA PHE A 11 8.43 23.64 -12.10
C PHE A 11 7.71 23.10 -13.33
N GLU A 12 6.40 23.35 -13.48
CA GLU A 12 5.63 22.98 -14.67
C GLU A 12 6.19 23.61 -15.93
N LEU A 13 6.53 24.90 -15.89
CA LEU A 13 7.16 25.61 -17.02
C LEU A 13 8.53 25.05 -17.38
N TRP A 14 9.35 24.71 -16.38
CA TRP A 14 10.65 24.08 -16.63
C TRP A 14 10.52 22.70 -17.27
N VAL A 15 9.65 21.85 -16.73
CA VAL A 15 9.40 20.50 -17.26
C VAL A 15 8.80 20.57 -18.67
N ALA A 16 7.85 21.47 -18.91
CA ALA A 16 7.22 21.65 -20.22
C ALA A 16 8.19 22.26 -21.27
N GLY A 17 9.22 22.98 -20.82
CA GLY A 17 10.28 23.51 -21.69
C GLY A 17 11.33 22.48 -22.12
N LEU A 18 11.33 21.27 -21.54
CA LEU A 18 12.27 20.20 -21.89
C LEU A 18 11.83 19.48 -23.18
N PRO A 19 12.77 18.99 -24.02
CA PRO A 19 12.44 18.06 -25.09
C PRO A 19 11.96 16.71 -24.54
N PHE A 20 11.29 15.91 -25.38
CA PHE A 20 10.56 14.69 -24.96
C PHE A 20 11.37 13.73 -24.07
N LEU A 21 12.62 13.42 -24.45
CA LEU A 21 13.43 12.42 -23.75
C LEU A 21 13.74 12.79 -22.29
N PRO A 22 14.33 13.98 -21.98
CA PRO A 22 14.52 14.39 -20.59
C PRO A 22 13.21 14.66 -19.85
N GLN A 23 12.17 15.18 -20.52
CA GLN A 23 10.85 15.37 -19.90
C GLN A 23 10.27 14.05 -19.40
N PHE A 24 10.29 13.01 -20.24
CA PHE A 24 9.83 11.67 -19.90
C PHE A 24 10.63 11.06 -18.74
N LEU A 25 11.95 11.24 -18.72
CA LEU A 25 12.80 10.76 -17.64
C LEU A 25 12.44 11.42 -16.29
N VAL A 26 12.28 12.75 -16.25
CA VAL A 26 11.89 13.47 -15.02
C VAL A 26 10.54 12.97 -14.51
N VAL A 27 9.56 12.84 -15.40
CA VAL A 27 8.23 12.31 -15.06
C VAL A 27 8.34 10.88 -14.54
N MET A 28 9.10 10.01 -15.19
CA MET A 28 9.24 8.61 -14.80
C MET A 28 9.95 8.47 -13.44
N ILE A 29 10.97 9.29 -13.18
CA ILE A 29 11.65 9.37 -11.88
C ILE A 29 10.71 9.85 -10.77
N GLY A 30 9.74 10.71 -11.05
CA GLY A 30 8.73 11.11 -10.07
C GLY A 30 7.59 10.09 -9.92
N ALA A 31 7.08 9.58 -11.05
CA ALA A 31 5.90 8.72 -11.11
C ALA A 31 6.16 7.33 -10.52
N ILE A 32 7.33 6.74 -10.75
CA ILE A 32 7.65 5.40 -10.21
C ILE A 32 7.66 5.42 -8.68
N PRO A 33 8.44 6.28 -7.99
CA PRO A 33 8.40 6.39 -6.53
C PRO A 33 7.03 6.79 -5.99
N ALA A 34 6.32 7.71 -6.66
CA ALA A 34 4.97 8.08 -6.27
C ALA A 34 4.02 6.88 -6.30
N SER A 35 4.12 6.04 -7.34
CA SER A 35 3.32 4.82 -7.45
C SER A 35 3.65 3.83 -6.35
N PHE A 36 4.93 3.63 -6.04
CA PHE A 36 5.36 2.79 -4.91
C PHE A 36 4.83 3.32 -3.57
N ALA A 37 4.89 4.64 -3.34
CA ALA A 37 4.38 5.26 -2.13
C ALA A 37 2.86 5.08 -1.99
N ILE A 38 2.12 5.26 -3.09
CA ILE A 38 0.66 5.05 -3.13
C ILE A 38 0.34 3.58 -2.88
N ALA A 39 1.01 2.63 -3.54
CA ALA A 39 0.82 1.21 -3.33
C ALA A 39 1.08 0.82 -1.86
N PHE A 40 2.19 1.28 -1.28
CA PHE A 40 2.51 1.05 0.12
C PHE A 40 1.43 1.61 1.08
N LEU A 41 0.92 2.80 0.77
CA LEU A 41 -0.13 3.44 1.55
C LEU A 41 -1.44 2.67 1.47
N LEU A 42 -1.83 2.22 0.27
CA LEU A 42 -3.01 1.39 0.05
C LEU A 42 -2.92 0.07 0.81
N ASP A 43 -1.78 -0.62 0.74
CA ASP A 43 -1.54 -1.86 1.48
C ASP A 43 -1.66 -1.64 3.00
N ARG A 44 -1.12 -0.52 3.49
CA ARG A 44 -1.20 -0.17 4.91
C ARG A 44 -2.63 0.14 5.32
N ALA A 45 -3.34 0.92 4.52
CA ALA A 45 -4.73 1.27 4.75
C ALA A 45 -5.61 0.01 4.77
N LEU A 46 -5.42 -0.90 3.81
CA LEU A 46 -6.16 -2.15 3.73
C LEU A 46 -5.94 -3.00 4.98
N ARG A 47 -4.69 -3.14 5.45
CA ARG A 47 -4.37 -3.84 6.71
C ARG A 47 -5.07 -3.21 7.92
N VAL A 48 -5.13 -1.88 8.00
CA VAL A 48 -5.80 -1.17 9.10
C VAL A 48 -7.30 -1.41 9.04
N VAL A 49 -7.92 -1.27 7.86
CA VAL A 49 -9.36 -1.48 7.67
C VAL A 49 -9.77 -2.91 8.01
N LEU A 50 -9.00 -3.92 7.57
CA LEU A 50 -9.29 -5.33 7.88
C LEU A 50 -9.17 -5.66 9.37
N ARG A 51 -8.22 -5.04 10.09
CA ARG A 51 -8.11 -5.16 11.55
C ARG A 51 -9.31 -4.51 12.24
N LEU A 52 -9.69 -3.31 11.81
CA LEU A 52 -10.84 -2.59 12.36
C LEU A 52 -12.15 -3.32 12.11
N LEU A 53 -12.30 -4.01 10.98
CA LEU A 53 -13.47 -4.84 10.66
C LEU A 53 -13.55 -6.13 11.51
N GLY A 54 -12.58 -6.37 12.41
CA GLY A 54 -12.63 -7.46 13.38
C GLY A 54 -12.24 -8.83 12.83
N ARG A 55 -11.57 -8.89 11.67
CA ARG A 55 -11.11 -10.16 11.06
C ARG A 55 -9.99 -10.85 11.85
N ASP A 56 -9.47 -10.20 12.91
CA ASP A 56 -8.55 -10.84 13.87
C ASP A 56 -9.23 -11.92 14.74
N ARG A 57 -10.57 -11.98 14.82
CA ARG A 57 -11.24 -13.07 15.56
C ARG A 57 -11.25 -14.41 14.81
N SER A 58 -11.12 -14.41 13.48
CA SER A 58 -11.23 -15.64 12.69
C SER A 58 -9.93 -16.45 12.58
N THR A 59 -8.77 -15.85 12.82
CA THR A 59 -7.47 -16.56 12.68
C THR A 59 -7.06 -17.31 13.96
N GLY A 60 -7.72 -17.04 15.10
CA GLY A 60 -7.46 -17.72 16.38
C GLY A 60 -8.37 -18.91 16.67
N ALA A 61 -9.37 -19.18 15.84
CA ALA A 61 -10.41 -20.18 16.13
C ALA A 61 -10.08 -21.60 15.63
N ASP A 62 -9.03 -21.80 14.83
CA ASP A 62 -8.73 -23.10 14.20
C ASP A 62 -7.46 -23.79 14.74
N SER A 63 -6.68 -23.12 15.59
CA SER A 63 -5.49 -23.69 16.25
C SER A 63 -5.81 -24.40 17.58
N GLY A 64 -7.09 -24.46 17.96
CA GLY A 64 -7.54 -24.94 19.26
C GLY A 64 -8.55 -26.08 19.21
N ARG A 65 -8.69 -26.81 18.09
CA ARG A 65 -9.47 -28.06 18.11
C ARG A 65 -8.55 -29.19 18.59
N PRO A 66 -8.61 -29.61 19.87
CA PRO A 66 -7.92 -30.81 20.30
C PRO A 66 -8.35 -31.97 19.40
N ALA A 67 -7.38 -32.73 18.91
CA ALA A 67 -7.66 -34.01 18.25
C ALA A 67 -8.58 -34.81 19.18
N PRO A 68 -9.72 -35.34 18.68
CA PRO A 68 -10.60 -36.16 19.51
C PRO A 68 -9.77 -37.31 20.10
N PRO A 69 -9.95 -37.65 21.39
CA PRO A 69 -9.22 -38.75 22.00
C PRO A 69 -9.47 -40.00 21.16
N MET A 70 -8.38 -40.61 20.71
CA MET A 70 -8.39 -41.94 20.11
C MET A 70 -8.94 -42.87 21.20
N HIS A 71 -10.22 -43.20 21.11
CA HIS A 71 -10.82 -44.19 21.98
C HIS A 71 -10.11 -45.52 21.69
N GLU A 72 -9.22 -45.87 22.60
CA GLU A 72 -8.79 -47.23 22.91
C GLU A 72 -10.03 -48.01 23.35
N GLU A 73 -10.89 -48.31 22.38
CA GLU A 73 -12.05 -49.18 22.55
C GLU A 73 -11.53 -50.61 22.67
N ALA A 74 -11.25 -50.98 23.91
CA ALA A 74 -11.34 -52.29 24.53
C ALA A 74 -11.55 -53.48 23.57
N ALA A 75 -10.53 -54.34 23.49
CA ALA A 75 -10.61 -55.72 23.04
C ALA A 75 -10.01 -56.64 24.11
#